data_AF-A0A9D7D0C6-F1
#
_entry.id   AF-A0A9D7D0C6-F1
#
_cell.length_a   1.000
_cell.length_b   1.000
_cell.length_c   1.000
_cell.angle_alpha   90.00
_cell.angle_beta   90.00
_cell.angle_gamma   90.00
#
_symmetry.space_group_name_H-M   'P 1'
#
loop_
_entity.id
_entity.type
_entity.pdbx_description
1 polymer ?
#
loop_
_entity_poly.entity_id
_entity_poly.type
_entity_poly.pdbx_seq_one_letter_code
_entity_poly.pdbx_strand_id
1 'polypeptide(L)'
;MALSDDERRAFNEGGFVVLRGLFSEEEVRPARHAFERMYATAQTLRATGDHAGAFFVLSASTGGAAAVVVQRVVWAGGAEPTLLRLSEDSRLVEPALELLGTPCCEQLLCQAHFKMPNDGVAFDWHQDIQHRDKGNNTWRDVTGRGSYVQTILLVDDMTEENGPLEFLPQDAAQLDERGRLACAPGRGPEVDASRAVPVTGRAGDVLLFGPYAIHGSTPNHSTTPRRVLINGYAAPGANGRFYPGAGACRVLPASPRDDESRTRSIGDAAVAARTPRSAWRRGRPGARPRAGGTRAALTPATPAQKLPTTMAAKKEPTALRGNKLIKKAIESARASGLIAEPEPVSVARKLKLPNGEPISPGMKELLGFDGAWLGIEYDEDEFEIEGMSLEEVVEEQFGEAAVPAFAEAYELLSEDCVFFGADLTPAACLYAGNADDAGEYPVLVLSFEDGVARIGGFVPFDVWAAQELGALPRGTFGSVPDAYAALPQALAESNGDGRVVFTPVAGETATGGGDDDEDDEAEK
;
A
#
# COMPACT_ATOMS: atom_id res chain seq x y z
N MET A 1 -16.45 -8.67 -14.51
CA MET A 1 -16.44 -9.49 -15.73
C MET A 1 -15.65 -10.76 -15.44
N ALA A 2 -16.04 -11.91 -16.00
CA ALA A 2 -15.28 -13.16 -15.87
C ALA A 2 -14.32 -13.33 -17.05
N LEU A 3 -13.13 -13.88 -16.82
CA LEU A 3 -12.18 -14.20 -17.89
C LEU A 3 -12.65 -15.42 -18.67
N SER A 4 -12.48 -15.38 -19.99
CA SER A 4 -12.65 -16.52 -20.89
C SER A 4 -11.59 -17.59 -20.63
N ASP A 5 -11.84 -18.81 -21.11
CA ASP A 5 -10.89 -19.93 -20.94
C ASP A 5 -9.54 -19.65 -21.61
N ASP A 6 -9.54 -18.96 -22.76
CA ASP A 6 -8.33 -18.59 -23.47
C ASP A 6 -7.54 -17.50 -22.72
N GLU A 7 -8.22 -16.53 -22.11
CA GLU A 7 -7.58 -15.50 -21.28
C GLU A 7 -6.97 -16.10 -20.00
N ARG A 8 -7.68 -17.03 -19.35
CA ARG A 8 -7.15 -17.78 -18.20
C ARG A 8 -5.92 -18.59 -18.59
N ARG A 9 -5.96 -19.23 -19.77
CA ARG A 9 -4.83 -19.99 -20.30
C ARG A 9 -3.64 -19.08 -20.56
N ALA A 10 -3.84 -17.96 -21.23
CA ALA A 10 -2.78 -16.98 -21.50
C ALA A 10 -2.10 -16.50 -20.21
N PHE A 11 -2.88 -16.19 -19.17
CA PHE A 11 -2.34 -15.82 -17.86
C PHE A 11 -1.53 -16.97 -17.21
N ASN A 12 -2.10 -18.17 -17.15
CA ASN A 12 -1.49 -19.31 -16.43
C ASN A 12 -0.27 -19.90 -17.14
N GLU A 13 -0.30 -19.99 -18.48
CA GLU A 13 0.75 -20.63 -19.28
C GLU A 13 1.73 -19.59 -19.85
N GLY A 14 1.26 -18.41 -20.24
CA GLY A 14 2.05 -17.35 -20.86
C GLY A 14 2.55 -16.26 -19.90
N GLY A 15 2.12 -16.29 -18.63
CA GLY A 15 2.53 -15.35 -17.59
C GLY A 15 1.79 -14.00 -17.60
N PHE A 16 1.04 -13.68 -18.67
CA PHE A 16 0.24 -12.46 -18.76
C PHE A 16 -0.94 -12.60 -19.73
N VAL A 17 -1.91 -11.70 -19.63
CA VAL A 17 -3.04 -11.59 -20.56
C VAL A 17 -3.37 -10.12 -20.84
N VAL A 18 -3.79 -9.81 -22.07
CA VAL A 18 -4.23 -8.46 -22.46
C VAL A 18 -5.71 -8.45 -22.79
N LEU A 19 -6.48 -7.69 -22.01
CA LEU A 19 -7.89 -7.40 -22.24
C LEU A 19 -8.00 -6.16 -23.14
N ARG A 20 -8.39 -6.39 -24.40
CA ARG A 20 -8.41 -5.35 -25.44
C ARG A 20 -9.66 -4.49 -25.35
N GLY A 21 -9.49 -3.17 -25.47
CA GLY A 21 -10.57 -2.19 -25.51
C GLY A 21 -11.48 -2.23 -24.28
N LEU A 22 -10.93 -2.56 -23.11
CA LEU A 22 -11.70 -2.70 -21.88
C LEU A 22 -12.29 -1.35 -21.41
N PHE A 23 -11.56 -0.27 -21.70
CA PHE A 23 -12.00 1.11 -21.51
C PHE A 23 -11.97 1.85 -22.84
N SER A 24 -12.95 2.72 -23.07
CA SER A 24 -12.98 3.62 -24.22
C SER A 24 -12.07 4.83 -24.02
N GLU A 25 -11.70 5.52 -25.10
CA GLU A 25 -10.93 6.78 -25.02
C GLU A 25 -11.63 7.84 -24.15
N GLU A 26 -12.97 7.85 -24.10
CA GLU A 26 -13.72 8.77 -23.23
C GLU A 26 -13.54 8.45 -21.74
N GLU A 27 -13.43 7.17 -21.39
CA GLU A 27 -13.19 6.71 -20.01
C GLU A 27 -11.74 6.88 -19.58
N VAL A 28 -10.78 6.81 -20.52
CA VAL A 28 -9.35 7.00 -20.24
C VAL A 28 -8.97 8.49 -20.15
N ARG A 29 -9.68 9.37 -20.86
CA ARG A 29 -9.38 10.82 -20.89
C ARG A 29 -9.26 11.49 -19.51
N PRO A 30 -10.13 11.22 -18.52
CA PRO A 30 -9.95 11.74 -17.15
C PRO A 30 -8.65 11.29 -16.48
N ALA A 31 -8.22 10.04 -16.71
CA ALA A 31 -6.95 9.53 -16.22
C ALA A 31 -5.78 10.27 -16.91
N ARG A 32 -5.85 10.48 -18.23
CA ARG A 32 -4.85 11.27 -18.97
C ARG A 32 -4.62 12.65 -18.36
N HIS A 33 -5.70 13.37 -18.04
CA HIS A 33 -5.62 14.67 -17.39
C HIS A 33 -5.08 14.62 -15.95
N ALA A 34 -5.35 13.55 -15.20
CA ALA A 34 -4.75 13.34 -13.87
C ALA A 34 -3.24 13.17 -13.97
N PHE A 35 -2.74 12.41 -14.95
CA PHE A 35 -1.31 12.30 -15.20
C PHE A 35 -0.68 13.65 -15.59
N GLU A 36 -1.35 14.46 -16.41
CA GLU A 36 -0.85 15.79 -16.78
C GLU A 36 -0.70 16.72 -15.57
N ARG A 37 -1.67 16.71 -14.65
CA ARG A 37 -1.60 17.48 -13.41
C ARG A 37 -0.48 17.00 -12.50
N MET A 38 -0.38 15.70 -12.25
CA MET A 38 0.72 15.15 -11.44
C MET A 38 2.08 15.45 -12.05
N TYR A 39 2.22 15.33 -13.38
CA TYR A 39 3.46 15.67 -14.06
C TYR A 39 3.80 17.16 -13.87
N ALA A 40 2.83 18.06 -14.06
CA ALA A 40 3.04 19.49 -13.82
C ALA A 40 3.44 19.80 -12.37
N THR A 41 2.80 19.16 -11.38
CA THR A 41 3.19 19.26 -9.98
C THR A 41 4.63 18.78 -9.78
N ALA A 42 4.99 17.61 -10.31
CA ALA A 42 6.32 17.04 -10.20
C ALA A 42 7.41 18.00 -10.72
N GLN A 43 7.16 18.73 -11.80
CA GLN A 43 8.11 19.72 -12.34
C GLN A 43 8.38 20.90 -11.38
N THR A 44 7.50 21.14 -10.41
CA THR A 44 7.71 22.15 -9.35
C THR A 44 8.52 21.63 -8.17
N LEU A 45 8.64 20.30 -8.03
CA LEU A 45 9.39 19.65 -6.97
C LEU A 45 10.88 19.60 -7.32
N ARG A 46 11.71 19.38 -6.29
CA ARG A 46 13.18 19.35 -6.41
C ARG A 46 13.79 18.04 -5.95
N ALA A 47 13.06 17.26 -5.17
CA ALA A 47 13.48 15.96 -4.67
C ALA A 47 12.28 15.00 -4.64
N THR A 48 12.60 13.71 -4.58
CA THR A 48 11.64 12.65 -4.28
C THR A 48 11.00 12.90 -2.91
N GLY A 49 9.71 12.60 -2.76
CA GLY A 49 9.03 12.77 -1.48
C GLY A 49 7.50 12.72 -1.56
N ASP A 50 6.88 12.83 -0.40
CA ASP A 50 5.42 12.87 -0.26
C ASP A 50 4.85 14.22 -0.73
N HIS A 51 3.80 14.17 -1.56
CA HIS A 51 3.06 15.34 -1.99
C HIS A 51 1.59 14.98 -2.25
N ALA A 52 0.69 15.74 -1.62
CA ALA A 52 -0.77 15.54 -1.74
C ALA A 52 -1.21 14.08 -1.53
N GLY A 53 -0.60 13.37 -0.58
CA GLY A 53 -0.96 11.98 -0.25
C GLY A 53 -0.44 10.91 -1.22
N ALA A 54 0.42 11.28 -2.18
CA ALA A 54 1.15 10.35 -3.05
C ALA A 54 2.66 10.56 -2.93
N PHE A 55 3.46 9.55 -3.25
CA PHE A 55 4.92 9.63 -3.17
C PHE A 55 5.53 9.78 -4.56
N PHE A 56 6.16 10.92 -4.82
CA PHE A 56 6.73 11.27 -6.12
C PHE A 56 8.18 10.81 -6.19
N VAL A 57 8.50 9.91 -7.11
CA VAL A 57 9.88 9.43 -7.35
C VAL A 57 10.46 10.16 -8.55
N LEU A 58 11.45 11.00 -8.28
CA LEU A 58 12.06 11.92 -9.22
C LEU A 58 13.55 11.64 -9.36
N SER A 59 14.10 11.87 -10.55
CA SER A 59 15.54 11.91 -10.78
C SER A 59 15.95 13.20 -11.48
N ALA A 60 17.20 13.61 -11.30
CA ALA A 60 17.75 14.78 -11.98
C ALA A 60 17.78 14.56 -13.50
N SER A 61 17.46 15.59 -14.28
CA SER A 61 17.65 15.57 -15.73
C SER A 61 19.12 15.81 -16.07
N THR A 62 19.66 15.03 -17.00
CA THR A 62 21.01 15.21 -17.56
C THR A 62 21.10 16.36 -18.57
N GLY A 63 19.97 16.98 -18.93
CA GLY A 63 19.83 17.90 -20.08
C GLY A 63 19.94 19.41 -19.79
N GLY A 64 20.43 19.84 -18.63
CA GLY A 64 20.83 21.24 -18.40
C GLY A 64 19.72 22.28 -18.19
N ALA A 65 18.45 21.88 -18.08
CA ALA A 65 17.38 22.71 -17.51
C ALA A 65 16.96 22.12 -16.15
N ALA A 66 16.45 22.95 -15.24
CA ALA A 66 15.94 22.56 -13.91
C ALA A 66 14.71 21.62 -13.93
N ALA A 67 14.52 20.87 -15.02
CA ALA A 67 13.47 19.88 -15.20
C ALA A 67 13.86 18.58 -14.47
N VAL A 68 12.88 17.96 -13.83
CA VAL A 68 13.03 16.65 -13.20
C VAL A 68 12.47 15.57 -14.11
N VAL A 69 13.10 14.40 -14.10
CA VAL A 69 12.55 13.20 -14.72
C VAL A 69 11.62 12.54 -13.70
N VAL A 70 10.36 12.37 -14.07
CA VAL A 70 9.36 11.71 -13.22
C VAL A 70 9.40 10.22 -13.53
N GLN A 71 9.97 9.42 -12.65
CA GLN A 71 10.03 7.97 -12.87
C GLN A 71 8.65 7.35 -12.61
N ARG A 72 8.08 7.63 -11.43
CA ARG A 72 6.77 7.15 -11.02
C ARG A 72 6.18 8.01 -9.91
N VAL A 73 4.87 7.98 -9.78
CA VAL A 73 4.14 8.46 -8.60
C VAL A 73 3.49 7.26 -7.92
N VAL A 74 3.95 6.92 -6.72
CA VAL A 74 3.45 5.78 -5.94
C VAL A 74 2.19 6.21 -5.19
N TRP A 75 1.17 5.37 -5.23
CA TRP A 75 -0.16 5.65 -4.70
C TRP A 75 -0.73 6.98 -5.20
N ALA A 76 -0.65 7.18 -6.53
CA ALA A 76 -1.19 8.31 -7.27
C ALA A 76 -2.66 8.61 -6.94
N GLY A 77 -3.43 7.63 -6.47
CA GLY A 77 -4.79 7.82 -6.00
C GLY A 77 -4.94 8.79 -4.82
N GLY A 78 -3.89 8.97 -4.00
CA GLY A 78 -3.87 9.98 -2.94
C GLY A 78 -3.91 11.41 -3.48
N ALA A 79 -3.12 11.70 -4.53
CA ALA A 79 -3.10 13.00 -5.20
C ALA A 79 -4.24 13.17 -6.22
N GLU A 80 -4.67 12.07 -6.84
CA GLU A 80 -5.64 12.06 -7.94
C GLU A 80 -6.78 11.06 -7.68
N PRO A 81 -7.88 11.48 -7.00
CA PRO A 81 -9.01 10.61 -6.68
C PRO A 81 -9.67 9.94 -7.90
N THR A 82 -9.48 10.50 -9.10
CA THR A 82 -9.95 9.90 -10.36
C THR A 82 -9.22 8.60 -10.67
N LEU A 83 -7.91 8.53 -10.43
CA LEU A 83 -7.13 7.30 -10.62
C LEU A 83 -7.52 6.25 -9.57
N LEU A 84 -7.77 6.70 -8.34
CA LEU A 84 -8.25 5.82 -7.28
C LEU A 84 -9.62 5.19 -7.62
N ARG A 85 -10.57 5.97 -8.15
CA ARG A 85 -11.86 5.45 -8.63
C ARG A 85 -11.74 4.51 -9.83
N LEU A 86 -10.77 4.73 -10.71
CA LEU A 86 -10.54 3.83 -11.84
C LEU A 86 -9.96 2.49 -11.36
N SER A 87 -9.11 2.53 -10.34
CA SER A 87 -8.51 1.33 -9.74
C SER A 87 -9.47 0.44 -8.95
N GLU A 88 -10.67 0.90 -8.64
CA GLU A 88 -11.76 0.09 -8.04
C GLU A 88 -12.79 -0.36 -9.08
N ASP A 89 -12.62 -0.04 -10.37
CA ASP A 89 -13.57 -0.45 -11.40
C ASP A 89 -13.64 -1.98 -11.46
N SER A 90 -14.87 -2.50 -11.43
CA SER A 90 -15.17 -3.94 -11.47
C SER A 90 -14.53 -4.67 -12.66
N ARG A 91 -14.25 -3.97 -13.77
CA ARG A 91 -13.55 -4.53 -14.94
C ARG A 91 -12.08 -4.85 -14.66
N LEU A 92 -11.46 -4.22 -13.65
CA LEU A 92 -10.12 -4.53 -13.16
C LEU A 92 -10.17 -5.51 -11.99
N VAL A 93 -11.01 -5.19 -11.00
CA VAL A 93 -11.04 -5.90 -9.71
C VAL A 93 -11.60 -7.31 -9.87
N GLU A 94 -12.68 -7.53 -10.63
CA GLU A 94 -13.28 -8.87 -10.73
C GLU A 94 -12.36 -9.90 -11.41
N PRO A 95 -11.69 -9.59 -12.54
CA PRO A 95 -10.67 -10.49 -13.08
C PRO A 95 -9.53 -10.75 -12.10
N ALA A 96 -9.06 -9.74 -11.37
CA ALA A 96 -8.01 -9.91 -10.36
C ALA A 96 -8.45 -10.84 -9.22
N LEU A 97 -9.66 -10.66 -8.68
CA LEU A 97 -10.23 -11.54 -7.64
C LEU A 97 -10.42 -12.97 -8.14
N GLU A 98 -10.82 -13.15 -9.40
CA GLU A 98 -10.95 -14.47 -10.01
C GLU A 98 -9.60 -15.20 -10.10
N LEU A 99 -8.56 -14.49 -10.52
CA LEU A 99 -7.20 -15.02 -10.62
C LEU A 99 -6.61 -15.33 -9.22
N LEU A 100 -6.80 -14.42 -8.26
CA LEU A 100 -6.42 -14.60 -6.85
C LEU A 100 -7.17 -15.75 -6.18
N GLY A 101 -8.43 -16.00 -6.58
CA GLY A 101 -9.30 -16.98 -5.94
C GLY A 101 -9.89 -16.51 -4.61
N THR A 102 -10.04 -15.20 -4.42
CA THR A 102 -10.49 -14.59 -3.15
C THR A 102 -11.76 -13.75 -3.35
N PRO A 103 -12.60 -13.57 -2.31
CA PRO A 103 -13.81 -12.74 -2.41
C PRO A 103 -13.53 -11.24 -2.28
N CYS A 104 -12.32 -10.88 -1.84
CA CYS A 104 -11.81 -9.51 -1.73
C CYS A 104 -10.29 -9.52 -1.90
N CYS A 105 -9.71 -8.33 -2.09
CA CYS A 105 -8.26 -8.13 -2.20
C CYS A 105 -7.83 -6.87 -1.46
N GLU A 106 -6.57 -6.84 -1.04
CA GLU A 106 -5.89 -5.63 -0.58
C GLU A 106 -5.26 -4.93 -1.79
N GLN A 107 -5.62 -3.67 -2.05
CA GLN A 107 -5.00 -2.89 -3.10
C GLN A 107 -3.70 -2.28 -2.58
N LEU A 108 -2.58 -2.90 -2.93
CA LEU A 108 -1.24 -2.47 -2.52
C LEU A 108 -0.73 -1.30 -3.34
N LEU A 109 -1.03 -1.30 -4.65
CA LEU A 109 -0.53 -0.31 -5.59
C LEU A 109 -1.65 0.42 -6.32
N CYS A 110 -1.42 1.71 -6.54
CA CYS A 110 -2.12 2.59 -7.48
C CYS A 110 -1.07 3.57 -8.05
N GLN A 111 -0.19 3.11 -8.93
CA GLN A 111 0.97 3.87 -9.39
C GLN A 111 0.75 4.50 -10.77
N ALA A 112 1.22 5.72 -10.94
CA ALA A 112 1.31 6.37 -12.24
C ALA A 112 2.76 6.30 -12.74
N HIS A 113 2.99 5.61 -13.86
CA HIS A 113 4.30 5.50 -14.48
C HIS A 113 4.36 6.36 -15.74
N PHE A 114 5.47 7.07 -15.90
CA PHE A 114 5.69 7.99 -17.01
C PHE A 114 6.89 7.51 -17.83
N LYS A 115 6.73 7.52 -19.14
CA LYS A 115 7.85 7.59 -20.09
C LYS A 115 7.60 8.72 -21.05
N MET A 116 8.21 9.85 -20.77
CA MET A 116 8.17 11.03 -21.61
C MET A 116 9.14 10.88 -22.81
N PRO A 117 8.94 11.63 -23.90
CA PRO A 117 9.83 11.58 -25.04
C PRO A 117 11.31 11.76 -24.65
N ASN A 118 12.14 10.76 -24.94
CA ASN A 118 13.59 10.79 -24.72
C ASN A 118 14.04 11.08 -23.28
N ASP A 119 13.25 10.66 -22.28
CA ASP A 119 13.61 10.83 -20.87
C ASP A 119 14.57 9.76 -20.32
N GLY A 120 14.85 8.73 -21.14
CA GLY A 120 15.77 7.65 -20.79
C GLY A 120 15.24 6.64 -19.77
N VAL A 121 13.98 6.77 -19.32
CA VAL A 121 13.41 5.88 -18.29
C VAL A 121 13.20 4.48 -18.86
N ALA A 122 13.89 3.51 -18.25
CA ALA A 122 13.77 2.09 -18.52
C ALA A 122 13.68 1.31 -17.21
N PHE A 123 13.20 0.07 -17.30
CA PHE A 123 13.15 -0.85 -16.16
C PHE A 123 13.83 -2.15 -16.57
N ASP A 124 14.83 -2.55 -15.80
CA ASP A 124 15.53 -3.82 -15.98
C ASP A 124 14.60 -5.01 -15.76
N TRP A 125 15.03 -6.18 -16.21
CA TRP A 125 14.31 -7.43 -16.01
C TRP A 125 14.12 -7.73 -14.53
N HIS A 126 12.88 -7.90 -14.10
CA HIS A 126 12.53 -8.20 -12.73
C HIS A 126 11.23 -9.01 -12.64
N GLN A 127 10.93 -9.45 -11.43
CA GLN A 127 9.62 -9.98 -11.04
C GLN A 127 9.05 -9.14 -9.91
N ASP A 128 7.73 -8.93 -9.91
CA ASP A 128 7.08 -8.19 -8.84
C ASP A 128 7.27 -8.86 -7.47
N ILE A 129 7.41 -10.19 -7.41
CA ILE A 129 7.64 -10.91 -6.16
C ILE A 129 8.88 -10.41 -5.41
N GLN A 130 9.93 -9.95 -6.12
CA GLN A 130 11.15 -9.38 -5.52
C GLN A 130 10.89 -8.02 -4.84
N HIS A 131 9.79 -7.37 -5.20
CA HIS A 131 9.28 -6.15 -4.60
C HIS A 131 8.11 -6.41 -3.65
N ARG A 132 7.75 -7.66 -3.38
CA ARG A 132 6.74 -8.03 -2.38
C ARG A 132 7.41 -8.75 -1.23
N ASP A 133 8.08 -9.86 -1.53
CA ASP A 133 8.85 -10.66 -0.59
C ASP A 133 10.30 -10.16 -0.51
N LYS A 134 10.59 -9.42 0.57
CA LYS A 134 11.93 -8.95 0.95
C LYS A 134 12.54 -9.82 2.07
N GLY A 135 11.99 -11.00 2.36
CA GLY A 135 12.32 -11.79 3.55
C GLY A 135 11.44 -11.44 4.76
N ASN A 136 11.77 -12.00 5.93
CA ASN A 136 11.17 -11.69 7.24
C ASN A 136 9.63 -11.57 7.22
N ASN A 137 8.95 -12.54 6.58
CA ASN A 137 7.48 -12.60 6.55
C ASN A 137 6.79 -11.35 5.92
N THR A 138 7.52 -10.58 5.11
CA THR A 138 6.97 -9.46 4.31
C THR A 138 5.95 -9.88 3.26
N TRP A 139 5.98 -11.16 2.86
CA TRP A 139 5.02 -11.75 1.95
C TRP A 139 4.71 -13.20 2.30
N ARG A 140 3.45 -13.61 2.12
CA ARG A 140 3.00 -14.99 2.25
C ARG A 140 2.11 -15.36 1.07
N ASP A 141 2.43 -16.49 0.42
CA ASP A 141 1.54 -17.04 -0.59
C ASP A 141 0.40 -17.85 0.04
N VAL A 142 -0.66 -17.14 0.45
CA VAL A 142 -1.84 -17.73 1.10
C VAL A 142 -2.79 -18.43 0.14
N THR A 143 -2.70 -18.14 -1.16
CA THR A 143 -3.56 -18.74 -2.19
C THR A 143 -2.90 -19.90 -2.95
N GLY A 144 -1.58 -20.07 -2.80
CA GLY A 144 -0.79 -21.03 -3.59
C GLY A 144 -0.65 -20.63 -5.07
N ARG A 145 -0.86 -19.34 -5.38
CA ARG A 145 -0.83 -18.76 -6.73
C ARG A 145 0.01 -17.48 -6.78
N GLY A 146 0.91 -17.31 -5.83
CA GLY A 146 1.67 -16.09 -5.61
C GLY A 146 0.92 -14.99 -4.86
N SER A 147 -0.40 -15.11 -4.67
CA SER A 147 -1.25 -14.20 -3.89
C SER A 147 -1.25 -12.73 -4.35
N TYR A 148 -0.87 -12.46 -5.61
CA TYR A 148 -0.81 -11.12 -6.19
C TYR A 148 -1.25 -11.12 -7.65
N VAL A 149 -1.89 -10.05 -8.10
CA VAL A 149 -2.18 -9.76 -9.50
C VAL A 149 -1.91 -8.29 -9.76
N GLN A 150 -1.10 -8.00 -10.78
CA GLN A 150 -0.88 -6.65 -11.27
C GLN A 150 -1.76 -6.39 -12.47
N THR A 151 -2.34 -5.19 -12.55
CA THR A 151 -3.04 -4.69 -13.73
C THR A 151 -2.36 -3.43 -14.24
N ILE A 152 -2.16 -3.33 -15.54
CA ILE A 152 -1.63 -2.13 -16.19
C ILE A 152 -2.65 -1.63 -17.21
N LEU A 153 -3.27 -0.50 -16.93
CA LEU A 153 -4.12 0.21 -17.88
C LEU A 153 -3.27 1.15 -18.74
N LEU A 154 -3.36 1.00 -20.05
CA LEU A 154 -2.71 1.89 -21.00
C LEU A 154 -3.46 3.22 -21.06
N VAL A 155 -2.81 4.30 -20.62
CA VAL A 155 -3.38 5.66 -20.71
C VAL A 155 -3.07 6.27 -22.07
N ASP A 156 -1.87 6.05 -22.59
CA ASP A 156 -1.49 6.31 -23.99
C ASP A 156 -1.42 5.01 -24.78
N ASP A 157 -1.40 5.09 -26.11
CA ASP A 157 -1.03 3.96 -26.97
C ASP A 157 0.39 3.49 -26.59
N MET A 158 0.60 2.18 -26.56
CA MET A 158 1.91 1.57 -26.30
C MET A 158 2.42 0.95 -27.61
N THR A 159 3.49 1.51 -28.14
CA THR A 159 4.10 1.14 -29.42
C THR A 159 5.50 0.58 -29.17
N GLU A 160 6.13 0.02 -30.20
CA GLU A 160 7.52 -0.47 -30.10
C GLU A 160 8.51 0.67 -29.84
N GLU A 161 8.23 1.88 -30.34
CA GLU A 161 9.14 3.03 -30.27
C GLU A 161 9.03 3.81 -28.96
N ASN A 162 7.90 3.73 -28.27
CA ASN A 162 7.65 4.49 -27.03
C ASN A 162 7.97 3.71 -25.75
N GLY A 163 8.78 2.66 -25.90
CA GLY A 163 9.31 1.88 -24.80
C GLY A 163 8.27 0.92 -24.22
N PRO A 164 7.83 -0.13 -24.94
CA PRO A 164 6.78 -1.03 -24.49
C PRO A 164 7.19 -1.82 -23.24
N LEU A 165 6.22 -2.42 -22.56
CA LEU A 165 6.51 -3.52 -21.63
C LEU A 165 6.90 -4.76 -22.43
N GLU A 166 7.87 -5.51 -21.91
CA GLU A 166 8.33 -6.76 -22.50
C GLU A 166 8.24 -7.87 -21.46
N PHE A 167 7.82 -9.06 -21.89
CA PHE A 167 7.71 -10.25 -21.04
C PHE A 167 8.64 -11.34 -21.55
N LEU A 168 9.24 -12.06 -20.61
CA LEU A 168 10.05 -13.24 -20.91
C LEU A 168 9.35 -14.52 -20.42
N PRO A 169 9.36 -15.59 -21.23
CA PRO A 169 9.06 -16.92 -20.75
C PRO A 169 9.97 -17.29 -19.58
N GLN A 170 9.45 -18.03 -18.59
CA GLN A 170 10.24 -18.41 -17.41
C GLN A 170 11.48 -19.25 -17.75
N ASP A 171 11.41 -20.08 -18.79
CA ASP A 171 12.54 -20.89 -19.28
C ASP A 171 13.57 -20.08 -20.11
N ALA A 172 13.35 -18.78 -20.28
CA ALA A 172 14.30 -17.85 -20.89
C ALA A 172 15.19 -17.14 -19.85
N ALA A 173 15.08 -17.50 -18.57
CA ALA A 173 15.87 -16.92 -17.49
C ALA A 173 16.33 -18.00 -16.50
N GLN A 174 17.38 -17.69 -15.74
CA GLN A 174 17.77 -18.52 -14.60
C GLN A 174 16.90 -18.19 -13.39
N LEU A 175 16.25 -19.22 -12.83
CA LEU A 175 15.40 -19.11 -11.66
C LEU A 175 15.94 -19.95 -10.49
N ASP A 176 15.72 -19.50 -9.26
CA ASP A 176 16.00 -20.25 -8.05
C ASP A 176 14.93 -21.34 -7.78
N GLU A 177 15.10 -22.12 -6.71
CA GLU A 177 14.17 -23.18 -6.31
C GLU A 177 12.76 -22.67 -5.97
N ARG A 178 12.59 -21.37 -5.75
CA ARG A 178 11.32 -20.68 -5.47
C ARG A 178 10.73 -20.03 -6.73
N GLY A 179 11.32 -20.26 -7.90
CA GLY A 179 10.89 -19.68 -9.18
C GLY A 179 11.20 -18.18 -9.30
N ARG A 180 12.14 -17.65 -8.52
CA ARG A 180 12.56 -16.25 -8.58
C ARG A 180 13.75 -16.06 -9.50
N LEU A 181 13.82 -14.93 -10.18
CA LEU A 181 14.99 -14.53 -10.95
C LEU A 181 16.24 -14.59 -10.07
N ALA A 182 17.20 -15.40 -10.49
CA ALA A 182 18.49 -15.50 -9.84
C ALA A 182 19.34 -14.27 -10.22
N CYS A 183 19.76 -13.51 -9.20
CA CYS A 183 20.66 -12.37 -9.38
C CYS A 183 21.99 -12.68 -8.70
N ALA A 184 23.08 -12.69 -9.47
CA ALA A 184 24.42 -12.82 -8.89
C ALA A 184 24.85 -11.47 -8.28
N PRO A 185 25.57 -11.45 -7.14
CA PRO A 185 26.07 -10.21 -6.55
C PRO A 185 26.85 -9.37 -7.58
N GLY A 186 26.44 -8.11 -7.77
CA GLY A 186 27.07 -7.17 -8.70
C GLY A 186 26.77 -7.41 -10.20
N ARG A 187 25.86 -8.33 -10.56
CA ARG A 187 25.38 -8.52 -11.93
C ARG A 187 23.85 -8.61 -11.97
N GLY A 188 23.24 -8.07 -13.02
CA GLY A 188 21.82 -8.24 -13.29
C GLY A 188 21.44 -9.71 -13.56
N PRO A 189 20.14 -10.03 -13.62
CA PRO A 189 19.69 -11.39 -13.91
C PRO A 189 20.18 -11.87 -15.28
N GLU A 190 20.56 -13.14 -15.37
CA GLU A 190 20.92 -13.77 -16.64
C GLU A 190 19.65 -14.20 -17.39
N VAL A 191 19.36 -13.49 -18.49
CA VAL A 191 18.17 -13.71 -19.31
C VAL A 191 18.50 -13.77 -20.80
N ASP A 192 17.73 -14.56 -21.55
CA ASP A 192 17.72 -14.54 -23.02
C ASP A 192 16.71 -13.52 -23.53
N ALA A 193 17.13 -12.26 -23.58
CA ALA A 193 16.31 -11.15 -24.04
C ALA A 193 15.82 -11.29 -25.51
N SER A 194 16.43 -12.17 -26.33
CA SER A 194 15.97 -12.40 -27.70
C SER A 194 14.59 -13.07 -27.78
N ARG A 195 14.16 -13.68 -26.67
CA ARG A 195 12.84 -14.31 -26.51
C ARG A 195 11.80 -13.38 -25.89
N ALA A 196 12.14 -12.11 -25.68
CA ALA A 196 11.23 -11.12 -25.14
C ALA A 196 10.03 -10.91 -26.07
N VAL A 197 8.84 -10.85 -25.47
CA VAL A 197 7.59 -10.57 -26.16
C VAL A 197 7.17 -9.14 -25.82
N PRO A 198 7.29 -8.17 -26.75
CA PRO A 198 6.83 -6.82 -26.51
C PRO A 198 5.31 -6.76 -26.53
N VAL A 199 4.74 -6.03 -25.58
CA VAL A 199 3.31 -5.76 -25.50
C VAL A 199 3.04 -4.40 -26.14
N THR A 200 2.30 -4.40 -27.24
CA THR A 200 1.76 -3.18 -27.85
C THR A 200 0.24 -3.15 -27.71
N GLY A 201 -0.34 -1.96 -27.72
CA GLY A 201 -1.77 -1.78 -27.50
C GLY A 201 -2.24 -0.35 -27.63
N ARG A 202 -3.56 -0.17 -27.58
CA ARG A 202 -4.21 1.14 -27.61
C ARG A 202 -4.52 1.62 -26.20
N ALA A 203 -4.65 2.93 -26.03
CA ALA A 203 -5.23 3.49 -24.82
C ALA A 203 -6.56 2.79 -24.47
N GLY A 204 -6.69 2.36 -23.21
CA GLY A 204 -7.85 1.60 -22.72
C GLY A 204 -7.70 0.09 -22.73
N ASP A 205 -6.66 -0.46 -23.36
CA ASP A 205 -6.26 -1.85 -23.16
C ASP A 205 -5.73 -2.05 -21.72
N VAL A 206 -5.96 -3.24 -21.16
CA VAL A 206 -5.48 -3.61 -19.82
C VAL A 206 -4.69 -4.91 -19.88
N LEU A 207 -3.49 -4.87 -19.33
CA LEU A 207 -2.63 -6.03 -19.14
C LEU A 207 -2.78 -6.56 -17.71
N LEU A 208 -2.84 -7.88 -17.53
CA LEU A 208 -2.83 -8.54 -16.23
C LEU A 208 -1.73 -9.60 -16.16
N PHE A 209 -1.01 -9.67 -15.04
CA PHE A 209 0.02 -10.69 -14.81
C PHE A 209 0.23 -10.97 -13.32
N GLY A 210 0.79 -12.17 -13.04
CA GLY A 210 1.11 -12.62 -11.69
C GLY A 210 2.50 -12.16 -11.23
N PRO A 211 2.84 -12.34 -9.93
CA PRO A 211 4.04 -11.75 -9.34
C PRO A 211 5.35 -12.37 -9.85
N TYR A 212 5.28 -13.54 -10.47
CA TYR A 212 6.42 -14.27 -11.03
C TYR A 212 6.61 -14.04 -12.54
N ALA A 213 5.80 -13.18 -13.16
CA ALA A 213 6.01 -12.82 -14.56
C ALA A 213 7.31 -12.01 -14.70
N ILE A 214 8.23 -12.50 -15.53
CA ILE A 214 9.50 -11.82 -15.80
C ILE A 214 9.22 -10.73 -16.81
N HIS A 215 9.46 -9.48 -16.43
CA HIS A 215 9.18 -8.36 -17.29
C HIS A 215 10.16 -7.21 -17.11
N GLY A 216 10.22 -6.36 -18.12
CA GLY A 216 11.06 -5.17 -18.20
C GLY A 216 10.46 -4.18 -19.18
N SER A 217 11.15 -3.07 -19.42
CA SER A 217 10.74 -2.17 -20.50
C SER A 217 11.85 -1.27 -21.00
N THR A 218 11.84 -1.00 -22.30
CA THR A 218 12.87 -0.21 -23.00
C THR A 218 12.63 1.30 -22.91
N PRO A 219 13.64 2.16 -23.13
CA PRO A 219 13.45 3.62 -23.13
C PRO A 219 12.46 4.10 -24.20
N ASN A 220 11.85 5.28 -23.98
CA ASN A 220 11.00 5.93 -24.98
C ASN A 220 11.84 6.77 -25.95
N HIS A 221 11.94 6.32 -27.20
CA HIS A 221 12.66 7.00 -28.28
C HIS A 221 11.73 7.78 -29.23
N SER A 222 10.42 7.78 -28.94
CA SER A 222 9.40 8.45 -29.74
C SER A 222 9.21 9.92 -29.35
N THR A 223 8.30 10.60 -30.04
CA THR A 223 7.85 11.97 -29.71
C THR A 223 6.58 12.00 -28.86
N THR A 224 6.04 10.85 -28.49
CA THR A 224 4.79 10.71 -27.74
C THR A 224 5.03 10.11 -26.36
N PRO A 225 4.30 10.54 -25.31
CA PRO A 225 4.42 9.91 -24.00
C PRO A 225 3.84 8.49 -23.99
N ARG A 226 4.38 7.65 -23.09
CA ARG A 226 3.79 6.36 -22.70
C ARG A 226 3.48 6.40 -21.21
N ARG A 227 2.24 6.70 -20.87
CA ARG A 227 1.73 6.68 -19.49
C ARG A 227 0.90 5.43 -19.25
N VAL A 228 1.10 4.82 -18.09
CA VAL A 228 0.32 3.67 -17.66
C VAL A 228 -0.08 3.80 -16.20
N LEU A 229 -1.31 3.39 -15.88
CA LEU A 229 -1.81 3.27 -14.52
C LEU A 229 -1.65 1.82 -14.07
N ILE A 230 -0.84 1.60 -13.04
CA ILE A 230 -0.53 0.28 -12.50
C ILE A 230 -1.26 0.09 -11.18
N ASN A 231 -2.04 -0.98 -11.06
CA ASN A 231 -2.64 -1.39 -9.80
C ASN A 231 -2.16 -2.76 -9.40
N GLY A 232 -2.08 -2.98 -8.09
CA GLY A 232 -1.60 -4.22 -7.49
C GLY A 232 -2.57 -4.73 -6.47
N TYR A 233 -3.13 -5.91 -6.72
CA TYR A 233 -4.14 -6.52 -5.86
C TYR A 233 -3.57 -7.78 -5.22
N ALA A 234 -3.59 -7.84 -3.89
CA ALA A 234 -3.10 -8.96 -3.11
C ALA A 234 -4.26 -9.71 -2.44
N ALA A 235 -4.07 -11.01 -2.23
CA ALA A 235 -4.97 -11.75 -1.34
C ALA A 235 -4.85 -11.20 0.10
N PRO A 236 -5.96 -11.05 0.84
CA PRO A 236 -5.91 -10.60 2.23
C PRO A 236 -4.98 -11.47 3.08
N GLY A 237 -4.11 -10.83 3.87
CA GLY A 237 -3.13 -11.52 4.72
C GLY A 237 -1.86 -12.03 4.01
N ALA A 238 -1.75 -11.84 2.69
CA ALA A 238 -0.53 -12.12 1.94
C ALA A 238 0.54 -11.06 2.17
N ASN A 239 0.14 -9.78 2.28
CA ASN A 239 1.05 -8.67 2.44
C ASN A 239 1.43 -8.46 3.92
N GLY A 240 2.72 -8.46 4.23
CA GLY A 240 3.27 -8.07 5.53
C GLY A 240 3.88 -6.67 5.56
N ARG A 241 3.95 -6.00 4.39
CA ARG A 241 4.60 -4.70 4.22
C ARG A 241 3.63 -3.55 4.20
N PHE A 242 4.20 -2.34 4.27
CA PHE A 242 3.46 -1.11 4.14
C PHE A 242 3.84 -0.36 2.87
N TYR A 243 2.83 0.21 2.23
CA TYR A 243 2.98 0.96 0.99
C TYR A 243 2.74 2.45 1.24
N PRO A 244 3.46 3.37 0.56
CA PRO A 244 3.23 4.81 0.71
C PRO A 244 1.84 5.21 0.27
N GLY A 245 1.41 6.37 0.79
CA GLY A 245 0.28 7.12 0.29
C GLY A 245 -0.94 7.06 1.19
N ALA A 246 -1.70 8.14 1.18
CA ALA A 246 -2.88 8.29 2.02
C ALA A 246 -3.96 7.27 1.63
N GLY A 247 -4.35 6.42 2.58
CA GLY A 247 -5.34 5.36 2.36
C GLY A 247 -4.84 4.18 1.53
N ALA A 248 -3.51 3.97 1.45
CA ALA A 248 -2.91 2.79 0.85
C ALA A 248 -3.38 1.48 1.50
N CYS A 249 -3.25 0.37 0.77
CA CYS A 249 -3.64 -0.96 1.24
C CYS A 249 -5.13 -1.10 1.59
N ARG A 250 -6.01 -0.32 0.95
CA ARG A 250 -7.47 -0.46 1.13
C ARG A 250 -7.97 -1.83 0.67
N VAL A 251 -9.00 -2.35 1.33
CA VAL A 251 -9.65 -3.60 0.95
C VAL A 251 -10.75 -3.33 -0.07
N LEU A 252 -10.71 -4.05 -1.19
CA LEU A 252 -11.72 -4.00 -2.25
C LEU A 252 -12.50 -5.32 -2.30
N PRO A 253 -13.83 -5.30 -2.16
CA PRO A 253 -14.65 -6.50 -2.27
C PRO A 253 -14.95 -6.85 -3.73
N ALA A 254 -15.38 -8.09 -3.97
CA ALA A 254 -16.11 -8.41 -5.19
C ALA A 254 -17.39 -7.55 -5.28
N SER A 255 -17.73 -7.09 -6.48
CA SER A 255 -19.02 -6.43 -6.70
C SER A 255 -20.16 -7.38 -6.29
N PRO A 256 -21.26 -6.88 -5.69
CA PRO A 256 -22.47 -7.66 -5.51
C PRO A 256 -22.90 -8.20 -6.88
N ARG A 257 -22.98 -9.52 -7.05
CA ARG A 257 -23.53 -10.11 -8.28
C ARG A 257 -25.03 -9.84 -8.29
N ASP A 258 -25.50 -9.05 -9.24
CA ASP A 258 -26.93 -8.93 -9.53
C ASP A 258 -27.45 -10.31 -10.02
N ASP A 259 -28.01 -11.08 -9.10
CA ASP A 259 -28.51 -12.45 -9.30
C ASP A 259 -29.71 -12.55 -10.26
N GLU A 260 -30.29 -11.41 -10.69
CA GLU A 260 -31.48 -11.41 -11.56
C GLU A 260 -31.20 -11.69 -13.05
N SER A 261 -29.95 -11.61 -13.52
CA SER A 261 -29.63 -11.76 -14.95
C SER A 261 -29.36 -13.20 -15.41
N ARG A 262 -29.19 -14.16 -14.48
CA ARG A 262 -28.92 -15.57 -14.82
C ARG A 262 -30.17 -16.43 -15.04
N THR A 263 -31.36 -15.95 -14.72
CA THR A 263 -32.63 -16.71 -14.88
C THR A 263 -33.38 -16.47 -16.19
N ARG A 264 -32.79 -15.80 -17.20
CA ARG A 264 -33.40 -15.71 -18.54
C ARG A 264 -32.42 -16.08 -19.65
N SER A 265 -31.94 -17.32 -19.67
CA SER A 265 -31.29 -17.88 -20.85
C SER A 265 -31.15 -19.41 -20.78
N ILE A 266 -32.22 -20.14 -20.45
CA ILE A 266 -32.33 -21.56 -20.82
C ILE A 266 -33.80 -21.81 -21.18
N GLY A 267 -34.10 -21.79 -22.48
CA GLY A 267 -35.44 -22.01 -23.01
C GLY A 267 -35.56 -21.54 -24.45
N ASP A 268 -35.39 -22.49 -25.37
CA ASP A 268 -35.87 -22.51 -26.76
C ASP A 268 -35.15 -21.62 -27.79
N ALA A 269 -34.10 -22.18 -28.39
CA ALA A 269 -33.69 -21.86 -29.76
C ALA A 269 -33.72 -23.12 -30.62
N ALA A 270 -34.89 -23.41 -31.21
CA ALA A 270 -35.04 -24.33 -32.33
C ALA A 270 -35.49 -23.54 -33.58
N VAL A 271 -34.56 -23.43 -34.53
CA VAL A 271 -34.71 -23.42 -36.00
C VAL A 271 -36.04 -22.89 -36.59
N ALA A 272 -35.99 -21.76 -37.32
CA ALA A 272 -36.47 -21.69 -38.71
C ALA A 272 -36.15 -20.35 -39.42
N ALA A 273 -35.99 -20.49 -40.74
CA ALA A 273 -35.47 -19.57 -41.74
C ALA A 273 -36.38 -18.39 -42.19
N ARG A 274 -35.70 -17.43 -42.87
CA ARG A 274 -36.13 -16.64 -44.05
C ARG A 274 -37.14 -15.47 -43.92
N THR A 275 -36.59 -14.25 -43.96
CA THR A 275 -36.83 -13.08 -44.88
C THR A 275 -38.27 -12.54 -45.19
N PRO A 276 -38.43 -11.32 -45.78
CA PRO A 276 -38.86 -10.07 -45.10
C PRO A 276 -40.22 -9.49 -45.61
N ARG A 277 -40.77 -8.44 -44.97
CA ARG A 277 -41.37 -7.22 -45.60
C ARG A 277 -42.25 -6.33 -44.67
N SER A 278 -42.21 -5.03 -45.03
CA SER A 278 -43.27 -3.99 -45.05
C SER A 278 -43.79 -3.29 -43.78
N ALA A 279 -43.33 -2.05 -43.60
CA ALA A 279 -44.02 -0.76 -43.85
C ALA A 279 -45.37 -0.37 -43.17
N TRP A 280 -45.41 0.92 -42.76
CA TRP A 280 -46.56 1.82 -42.46
C TRP A 280 -47.27 1.61 -41.10
N ARG A 281 -47.77 2.60 -40.32
CA ARG A 281 -47.93 4.07 -40.41
C ARG A 281 -48.38 4.62 -39.02
N ARG A 282 -48.01 5.89 -38.76
CA ARG A 282 -48.77 7.03 -38.17
C ARG A 282 -49.33 6.97 -36.72
N GLY A 283 -49.06 8.06 -35.97
CA GLY A 283 -50.08 8.74 -35.14
C GLY A 283 -49.61 9.32 -33.80
N ARG A 284 -49.13 10.57 -33.79
CA ARG A 284 -49.14 11.52 -32.65
C ARG A 284 -50.56 12.15 -32.50
N PRO A 285 -50.87 13.10 -31.57
CA PRO A 285 -50.35 13.46 -30.24
C PRO A 285 -51.48 13.81 -29.19
N GLY A 286 -51.12 14.22 -27.96
CA GLY A 286 -51.75 15.42 -27.36
C GLY A 286 -52.26 15.39 -25.91
N ALA A 287 -51.71 16.33 -25.12
CA ALA A 287 -52.38 17.23 -24.17
C ALA A 287 -52.71 16.81 -22.71
N ARG A 288 -52.12 17.57 -21.77
CA ARG A 288 -52.66 17.95 -20.44
C ARG A 288 -53.75 19.03 -20.62
N PRO A 289 -54.68 19.26 -19.66
CA PRO A 289 -54.43 20.25 -18.59
C PRO A 289 -55.14 20.04 -17.20
N ARG A 290 -54.51 20.64 -16.18
CA ARG A 290 -54.98 21.37 -14.96
C ARG A 290 -56.24 20.98 -14.13
N ALA A 291 -55.95 20.88 -12.81
CA ALA A 291 -56.53 21.58 -11.64
C ALA A 291 -57.99 21.33 -11.17
N GLY A 292 -58.13 21.06 -9.86
CA GLY A 292 -59.36 21.19 -9.08
C GLY A 292 -59.19 20.63 -7.67
N GLY A 293 -59.18 21.51 -6.65
CA GLY A 293 -59.01 21.14 -5.25
C GLY A 293 -60.28 20.59 -4.58
N THR A 294 -60.14 20.06 -3.37
CA THR A 294 -61.23 20.01 -2.38
C THR A 294 -60.68 19.82 -0.98
N ARG A 295 -61.50 20.28 -0.03
CA ARG A 295 -61.19 20.78 1.30
C ARG A 295 -61.41 19.71 2.36
N ALA A 296 -60.70 19.85 3.47
CA ALA A 296 -60.67 18.99 4.64
C ALA A 296 -62.02 18.81 5.36
N ALA A 297 -62.19 17.65 5.99
CA ALA A 297 -63.13 17.38 7.08
C ALA A 297 -62.37 16.81 8.29
N LEU A 298 -62.80 17.21 9.48
CA LEU A 298 -62.14 17.10 10.78
C LEU A 298 -62.82 16.05 11.69
N THR A 299 -62.02 15.60 12.68
CA THR A 299 -62.34 15.01 14.02
C THR A 299 -62.45 13.48 14.15
N PRO A 300 -62.19 12.87 15.35
CA PRO A 300 -61.76 13.44 16.64
C PRO A 300 -60.54 12.76 17.32
N ALA A 301 -60.15 13.34 18.47
CA ALA A 301 -58.98 13.09 19.32
C ALA A 301 -58.97 11.76 20.10
N THR A 302 -57.75 11.30 20.44
CA THR A 302 -57.42 10.20 21.38
C THR A 302 -56.36 10.75 22.38
N PRO A 303 -56.28 10.24 23.63
CA PRO A 303 -55.89 11.03 24.80
C PRO A 303 -54.37 11.14 25.02
N ALA A 304 -54.00 12.13 25.83
CA ALA A 304 -52.64 12.50 26.21
C ALA A 304 -51.80 11.31 26.73
N GLN A 305 -50.70 11.01 26.04
CA GLN A 305 -49.59 10.22 26.57
C GLN A 305 -48.42 11.14 26.92
N LYS A 306 -47.84 10.90 28.09
CA LYS A 306 -46.76 11.65 28.73
C LYS A 306 -45.56 11.82 27.79
N LEU A 307 -44.95 13.00 27.79
CA LEU A 307 -43.67 13.24 27.13
C LEU A 307 -42.63 12.21 27.59
N PRO A 308 -41.93 11.53 26.68
CA PRO A 308 -40.81 10.70 27.06
C PRO A 308 -39.69 11.60 27.59
N THR A 309 -39.33 11.36 28.85
CA THR A 309 -38.06 11.78 29.45
C THR A 309 -36.91 11.51 28.48
N THR A 310 -36.07 12.53 28.32
CA THR A 310 -34.77 12.51 27.65
C THR A 310 -34.13 11.11 27.67
N MET A 311 -34.08 10.46 26.52
CA MET A 311 -33.24 9.27 26.35
C MET A 311 -31.80 9.72 26.56
N ALA A 312 -31.17 9.22 27.62
CA ALA A 312 -29.73 9.32 27.79
C ALA A 312 -29.08 8.83 26.49
N ALA A 313 -28.19 9.64 25.92
CA ALA A 313 -27.32 9.19 24.84
C ALA A 313 -26.69 7.87 25.30
N LYS A 314 -26.90 6.79 24.54
CA LYS A 314 -26.12 5.57 24.74
C LYS A 314 -24.66 5.97 24.58
N LYS A 315 -23.92 6.03 25.69
CA LYS A 315 -22.47 6.12 25.65
C LYS A 315 -22.01 4.93 24.81
N GLU A 316 -21.39 5.19 23.65
CA GLU A 316 -20.68 4.15 22.94
C GLU A 316 -19.72 3.49 23.93
N PRO A 317 -19.63 2.14 23.95
CA PRO A 317 -18.70 1.47 24.84
C PRO A 317 -17.29 2.00 24.55
N THR A 318 -16.65 2.59 25.56
CA THR A 318 -15.29 3.12 25.44
C THR A 318 -14.38 1.97 25.01
N ALA A 319 -13.58 2.19 23.96
CA ALA A 319 -12.67 1.19 23.43
C ALA A 319 -11.74 0.67 24.55
N LEU A 320 -11.41 -0.62 24.52
CA LEU A 320 -10.49 -1.20 25.50
C LEU A 320 -9.10 -0.56 25.34
N ARG A 321 -8.45 -0.24 26.47
CA ARG A 321 -7.09 0.34 26.57
C ARG A 321 -6.29 -0.32 27.70
N GLY A 322 -4.98 -0.14 27.69
CA GLY A 322 -3.99 -0.62 28.65
C GLY A 322 -4.10 -2.12 28.90
N ASN A 323 -3.97 -2.53 30.17
CA ASN A 323 -4.00 -3.96 30.56
C ASN A 323 -5.20 -4.73 30.03
N LYS A 324 -6.38 -4.09 29.92
CA LYS A 324 -7.59 -4.78 29.44
C LYS A 324 -7.48 -5.15 27.96
N LEU A 325 -6.87 -4.29 27.16
CA LEU A 325 -6.64 -4.55 25.75
C LEU A 325 -5.55 -5.61 25.58
N ILE A 326 -4.44 -5.48 26.31
CA ILE A 326 -3.34 -6.44 26.26
C ILE A 326 -3.76 -7.85 26.72
N LYS A 327 -4.62 -8.00 27.73
CA LYS A 327 -5.16 -9.32 28.09
C LYS A 327 -5.90 -9.99 26.94
N LYS A 328 -6.70 -9.23 26.19
CA LYS A 328 -7.38 -9.72 24.99
C LYS A 328 -6.39 -10.06 23.87
N ALA A 329 -5.32 -9.27 23.74
CA ALA A 329 -4.22 -9.53 22.82
C ALA A 329 -3.51 -10.87 23.12
N ILE A 330 -3.19 -11.12 24.40
CA ILE A 330 -2.58 -12.36 24.87
C ILE A 330 -3.51 -13.57 24.60
N GLU A 331 -4.81 -13.43 24.82
CA GLU A 331 -5.78 -14.49 24.47
C GLU A 331 -5.74 -14.83 22.97
N SER A 332 -5.65 -13.81 22.10
CA SER A 332 -5.54 -14.00 20.65
C SER A 332 -4.23 -14.68 20.26
N ALA A 333 -3.10 -14.23 20.82
CA ALA A 333 -1.79 -14.81 20.57
C ALA A 333 -1.69 -16.28 20.99
N ARG A 334 -2.33 -16.65 22.11
CA ARG A 334 -2.44 -18.05 22.54
C ARG A 334 -3.30 -18.87 21.58
N ALA A 335 -4.43 -18.31 21.13
CA ALA A 335 -5.34 -19.01 20.23
C ALA A 335 -4.74 -19.26 18.85
N SER A 336 -3.90 -18.35 18.36
CA SER A 336 -3.18 -18.49 17.08
C SER A 336 -1.89 -19.32 17.19
N GLY A 337 -1.40 -19.55 18.41
CA GLY A 337 -0.09 -20.18 18.65
C GLY A 337 1.09 -19.26 18.35
N LEU A 338 0.87 -17.95 18.25
CA LEU A 338 1.91 -16.95 17.99
C LEU A 338 2.97 -16.93 19.10
N ILE A 339 2.54 -17.10 20.35
CA ILE A 339 3.43 -17.25 21.52
C ILE A 339 3.09 -18.59 22.17
N ALA A 340 3.89 -19.61 21.84
CA ALA A 340 3.70 -20.96 22.31
C ALA A 340 4.30 -21.19 23.71
N GLU A 341 5.50 -20.65 23.94
CA GLU A 341 6.27 -20.82 25.18
C GLU A 341 6.58 -19.43 25.77
N PRO A 342 5.71 -18.91 26.65
CA PRO A 342 5.89 -17.58 27.20
C PRO A 342 6.99 -17.52 28.27
N GLU A 343 7.78 -16.46 28.25
CA GLU A 343 8.90 -16.15 29.15
C GLU A 343 8.64 -14.84 29.93
N PRO A 344 7.97 -14.90 31.09
CA PRO A 344 7.62 -13.71 31.86
C PRO A 344 8.83 -12.99 32.46
N VAL A 345 8.85 -11.66 32.34
CA VAL A 345 9.81 -10.79 33.03
C VAL A 345 9.36 -10.58 34.48
N SER A 346 10.07 -11.20 35.43
CA SER A 346 9.68 -11.21 36.84
C SER A 346 9.67 -9.82 37.50
N VAL A 347 10.50 -8.89 36.99
CA VAL A 347 10.66 -7.53 37.49
C VAL A 347 9.81 -6.49 36.74
N ALA A 348 8.96 -6.90 35.80
CA ALA A 348 8.23 -5.99 34.89
C ALA A 348 7.53 -4.82 35.58
N ARG A 349 6.97 -5.02 36.78
CA ARG A 349 6.26 -3.96 37.52
C ARG A 349 7.17 -2.85 38.07
N LYS A 350 8.46 -3.13 38.21
CA LYS A 350 9.48 -2.21 38.73
C LYS A 350 10.25 -1.51 37.63
N LEU A 351 10.24 -2.06 36.42
CA LEU A 351 10.98 -1.53 35.28
C LEU A 351 10.60 -0.08 34.98
N LYS A 352 11.61 0.68 34.61
CA LYS A 352 11.54 2.05 34.11
C LYS A 352 12.09 2.13 32.70
N LEU A 353 11.63 3.15 31.98
CA LEU A 353 12.19 3.55 30.70
C LEU A 353 13.53 4.29 30.92
N PRO A 354 14.34 4.47 29.85
CA PRO A 354 15.62 5.20 29.92
C PRO A 354 15.50 6.64 30.43
N ASN A 355 14.33 7.26 30.27
CA ASN A 355 14.03 8.59 30.81
C ASN A 355 13.66 8.59 32.32
N GLY A 356 13.73 7.42 32.98
CA GLY A 356 13.40 7.23 34.39
C GLY A 356 11.90 7.10 34.72
N GLU A 357 11.02 7.25 33.74
CA GLU A 357 9.57 7.09 33.92
C GLU A 357 9.16 5.60 34.00
N PRO A 358 8.04 5.26 34.68
CA PRO A 358 7.55 3.89 34.71
C PRO A 358 7.08 3.42 33.34
N ILE A 359 7.33 2.15 32.99
CA ILE A 359 6.77 1.56 31.77
C ILE A 359 5.22 1.56 31.78
N SER A 360 4.60 1.53 30.60
CA SER A 360 3.14 1.66 30.45
C SER A 360 2.35 0.52 31.12
N PRO A 361 1.07 0.73 31.45
CA PRO A 361 0.20 -0.33 31.97
C PRO A 361 0.10 -1.54 31.03
N GLY A 362 0.00 -1.30 29.71
CA GLY A 362 0.03 -2.32 28.67
C GLY A 362 1.35 -3.09 28.63
N MET A 363 2.49 -2.40 28.67
CA MET A 363 3.81 -3.02 28.66
C MET A 363 4.06 -3.88 29.90
N LYS A 364 3.62 -3.44 31.08
CA LYS A 364 3.65 -4.25 32.31
C LYS A 364 2.88 -5.56 32.16
N GLU A 365 1.72 -5.51 31.52
CA GLU A 365 0.87 -6.69 31.31
C GLU A 365 1.50 -7.64 30.29
N LEU A 366 2.08 -7.11 29.21
CA LEU A 366 2.72 -7.91 28.18
C LEU A 366 4.00 -8.58 28.71
N LEU A 367 4.93 -7.81 29.28
CA LEU A 367 6.17 -8.35 29.84
C LEU A 367 5.94 -9.32 31.00
N GLY A 368 4.86 -9.10 31.78
CA GLY A 368 4.45 -10.05 32.82
C GLY A 368 3.90 -11.38 32.27
N PHE A 369 3.60 -11.44 30.97
CA PHE A 369 3.24 -12.66 30.26
C PHE A 369 4.43 -13.21 29.47
N ASP A 370 5.09 -12.38 28.68
CA ASP A 370 6.20 -12.76 27.82
C ASP A 370 7.08 -11.54 27.47
N GLY A 371 8.38 -11.62 27.80
CA GLY A 371 9.38 -10.62 27.42
C GLY A 371 10.11 -10.94 26.11
N ALA A 372 10.22 -12.23 25.77
CA ALA A 372 10.95 -12.69 24.60
C ALA A 372 10.34 -12.21 23.28
N TRP A 373 9.01 -12.00 23.23
CA TRP A 373 8.31 -11.52 22.03
C TRP A 373 8.69 -10.09 21.64
N LEU A 374 9.08 -9.22 22.58
CA LEU A 374 9.64 -7.90 22.24
C LEU A 374 11.17 -7.95 22.07
N GLY A 375 11.84 -8.82 22.81
CA GLY A 375 13.31 -8.89 22.83
C GLY A 375 13.94 -7.60 23.36
N ILE A 376 13.39 -7.02 24.44
CA ILE A 376 13.98 -5.85 25.09
C ILE A 376 15.13 -6.25 26.00
N GLU A 377 16.16 -5.39 26.07
CA GLU A 377 17.27 -5.51 27.00
C GLU A 377 17.02 -4.62 28.22
N TYR A 378 17.36 -5.11 29.42
CA TYR A 378 17.11 -4.40 30.68
C TYR A 378 18.06 -4.86 31.79
N ASP A 379 18.38 -3.94 32.70
CA ASP A 379 19.15 -4.21 33.92
C ASP A 379 18.21 -4.66 35.05
N GLU A 380 18.44 -5.88 35.56
CA GLU A 380 17.65 -6.49 36.63
C GLU A 380 17.87 -5.85 38.01
N ASP A 381 19.06 -5.31 38.26
CA ASP A 381 19.45 -4.72 39.53
C ASP A 381 19.01 -3.25 39.63
N GLU A 382 19.10 -2.50 38.53
CA GLU A 382 18.68 -1.10 38.44
C GLU A 382 17.18 -0.95 38.13
N PHE A 383 16.54 -2.02 37.63
CA PHE A 383 15.17 -2.03 37.14
C PHE A 383 14.94 -1.01 36.01
N GLU A 384 15.88 -0.94 35.07
CA GLU A 384 15.88 0.02 33.98
C GLU A 384 16.01 -0.70 32.64
N ILE A 385 15.20 -0.32 31.67
CA ILE A 385 15.29 -0.84 30.29
C ILE A 385 16.42 -0.09 29.59
N GLU A 386 17.24 -0.82 28.83
CA GLU A 386 18.31 -0.22 28.05
C GLU A 386 17.72 0.67 26.93
N GLY A 387 18.23 1.89 26.85
CA GLY A 387 17.85 2.88 25.86
C GLY A 387 18.93 3.08 24.81
N MET A 388 18.51 3.44 23.61
CA MET A 388 19.40 3.91 22.56
C MET A 388 18.75 5.06 21.80
N SER A 389 19.58 5.90 21.20
CA SER A 389 19.12 6.98 20.34
C SER A 389 18.38 6.44 19.12
N LEU A 390 17.52 7.26 18.51
CA LEU A 390 16.83 6.88 17.27
C LEU A 390 17.80 6.59 16.12
N GLU A 391 18.97 7.22 16.11
CA GLU A 391 20.04 6.98 15.15
C GLU A 391 20.61 5.56 15.28
N GLU A 392 20.92 5.13 16.51
CA GLU A 392 21.38 3.76 16.80
C GLU A 392 20.30 2.71 16.44
N VAL A 393 19.01 3.00 16.70
CA VAL A 393 17.91 2.12 16.27
C VAL A 393 17.91 1.95 14.74
N VAL A 394 18.10 3.04 13.99
CA VAL A 394 18.12 3.00 12.52
C VAL A 394 19.32 2.23 12.01
N GLU A 395 20.50 2.46 12.59
CA GLU A 395 21.73 1.74 12.23
C GLU A 395 21.57 0.24 12.47
N GLU A 396 21.02 -0.19 13.60
CA GLU A 396 20.87 -1.63 13.88
C GLU A 396 19.77 -2.30 13.06
N GLN A 397 18.71 -1.58 12.69
CA GLN A 397 17.65 -2.15 11.87
C GLN A 397 18.00 -2.19 10.37
N PHE A 398 18.72 -1.19 9.86
CA PHE A 398 18.87 -0.96 8.42
C PHE A 398 20.32 -0.77 7.94
N GLY A 399 21.27 -0.69 8.86
CA GLY A 399 22.69 -0.44 8.60
C GLY A 399 23.05 1.04 8.46
N GLU A 400 24.35 1.33 8.57
CA GLU A 400 24.94 2.69 8.50
C GLU A 400 24.48 3.50 7.27
N ALA A 401 24.29 2.84 6.12
CA ALA A 401 23.85 3.51 4.89
C ALA A 401 22.44 4.13 4.98
N ALA A 402 21.61 3.68 5.92
CA ALA A 402 20.27 4.23 6.13
C ALA A 402 20.29 5.49 6.99
N VAL A 403 21.30 5.66 7.84
CA VAL A 403 21.37 6.72 8.87
C VAL A 403 21.13 8.13 8.29
N PRO A 404 21.78 8.53 7.18
CA PRO A 404 21.59 9.87 6.63
C PRO A 404 20.15 10.13 6.16
N ALA A 405 19.41 9.09 5.78
CA ALA A 405 18.05 9.23 5.26
C ALA A 405 17.02 9.59 6.34
N PHE A 406 17.35 9.44 7.63
CA PHE A 406 16.47 9.74 8.76
C PHE A 406 16.87 11.03 9.52
N ALA A 407 17.82 11.83 9.03
CA ALA A 407 18.40 12.95 9.76
C ALA A 407 17.38 13.92 10.38
N GLU A 408 16.37 14.37 9.62
CA GLU A 408 15.29 15.23 10.15
C GLU A 408 14.56 14.59 11.34
N ALA A 409 14.39 13.27 11.33
CA ALA A 409 13.69 12.56 12.40
C ALA A 409 14.48 12.59 13.71
N TYR A 410 15.81 12.55 13.68
CA TYR A 410 16.64 12.62 14.88
C TYR A 410 16.56 13.99 15.55
N GLU A 411 16.49 15.05 14.76
CA GLU A 411 16.28 16.41 15.27
C GLU A 411 14.88 16.58 15.88
N LEU A 412 13.88 15.93 15.29
CA LEU A 412 12.49 16.01 15.75
C LEU A 412 12.22 15.15 16.98
N LEU A 413 12.86 13.98 17.07
CA LEU A 413 12.58 12.93 18.05
C LEU A 413 13.86 12.62 18.84
N SER A 414 14.23 13.53 19.74
CA SER A 414 15.54 13.51 20.42
C SER A 414 15.63 12.64 21.68
N GLU A 415 14.50 12.21 22.24
CA GLU A 415 14.48 11.30 23.40
C GLU A 415 14.89 9.88 23.00
N ASP A 416 15.33 9.11 24.00
CA ASP A 416 15.74 7.72 23.79
C ASP A 416 14.59 6.81 23.36
N CYS A 417 14.96 5.74 22.67
CA CYS A 417 14.07 4.66 22.26
C CYS A 417 14.39 3.38 23.03
N VAL A 418 13.35 2.58 23.29
CA VAL A 418 13.53 1.16 23.64
C VAL A 418 13.49 0.36 22.35
N PHE A 419 14.62 -0.26 22.02
CA PHE A 419 14.74 -1.16 20.88
C PHE A 419 13.95 -2.44 21.10
N PHE A 420 13.25 -2.91 20.07
CA PHE A 420 12.62 -4.22 20.06
C PHE A 420 13.50 -5.19 19.27
N GLY A 421 14.18 -6.11 19.97
CA GLY A 421 15.06 -7.12 19.36
C GLY A 421 14.35 -8.25 18.62
N ALA A 422 13.01 -8.28 18.65
CA ALA A 422 12.23 -9.20 17.84
C ALA A 422 12.26 -8.83 16.35
N ASP A 423 12.19 -9.83 15.47
CA ASP A 423 12.05 -9.64 14.02
C ASP A 423 10.64 -9.14 13.67
N LEU A 424 10.43 -7.85 13.93
CA LEU A 424 9.19 -7.13 13.65
C LEU A 424 9.21 -6.64 12.20
N THR A 425 8.12 -6.87 11.50
CA THR A 425 7.96 -6.39 10.12
C THR A 425 6.69 -5.57 10.01
N PRO A 426 6.80 -4.24 9.79
CA PRO A 426 8.03 -3.44 9.74
C PRO A 426 8.73 -3.33 11.11
N ALA A 427 9.98 -2.86 11.10
CA ALA A 427 10.72 -2.55 12.32
C ALA A 427 9.99 -1.50 13.16
N ALA A 428 10.08 -1.64 14.48
CA ALA A 428 9.45 -0.72 15.42
C ALA A 428 10.28 -0.58 16.70
N CYS A 429 10.13 0.54 17.39
CA CYS A 429 10.70 0.80 18.71
C CYS A 429 9.70 1.58 19.57
N LEU A 430 9.83 1.53 20.89
CA LEU A 430 9.09 2.41 21.78
C LEU A 430 9.84 3.74 21.90
N TYR A 431 9.19 4.87 21.68
CA TYR A 431 9.80 6.18 21.91
C TYR A 431 9.51 6.66 23.33
N ALA A 432 10.55 6.91 24.12
CA ALA A 432 10.46 7.29 25.53
C ALA A 432 10.18 8.80 25.73
N GLY A 433 9.26 9.34 24.91
CA GLY A 433 8.75 10.70 25.06
C GLY A 433 7.53 10.80 26.00
N ASN A 434 6.53 11.57 25.58
CA ASN A 434 5.28 11.76 26.29
C ASN A 434 4.29 10.62 26.03
N ALA A 435 3.79 10.02 27.12
CA ALA A 435 2.69 9.06 27.09
C ALA A 435 1.32 9.74 26.90
N ASP A 436 0.33 8.99 26.42
CA ASP A 436 -1.06 9.45 26.32
C ASP A 436 -1.80 9.45 27.68
N ASP A 437 -3.07 9.86 27.69
CA ASP A 437 -3.93 9.89 28.90
C ASP A 437 -4.12 8.50 29.56
N ALA A 438 -3.85 7.41 28.85
CA ALA A 438 -3.88 6.05 29.38
C ALA A 438 -2.52 5.60 29.94
N GLY A 439 -1.48 6.45 29.84
CA GLY A 439 -0.11 6.15 30.23
C GLY A 439 0.62 5.27 29.22
N GLU A 440 0.18 5.24 27.96
CA GLU A 440 0.78 4.44 26.90
C GLU A 440 1.69 5.30 26.03
N TYR A 441 2.93 4.84 25.85
CA TYR A 441 3.95 5.53 25.05
C TYR A 441 3.78 5.25 23.56
N PRO A 442 4.20 6.18 22.69
CA PRO A 442 4.15 5.97 21.25
C PRO A 442 5.14 4.87 20.82
N VAL A 443 4.66 3.96 20.00
CA VAL A 443 5.51 3.07 19.21
C VAL A 443 5.78 3.75 17.88
N LEU A 444 7.06 3.96 17.59
CA LEU A 444 7.53 4.40 16.29
C LEU A 444 7.74 3.18 15.41
N VAL A 445 7.30 3.31 14.17
CA VAL A 445 7.48 2.31 13.13
C VAL A 445 8.44 2.91 12.12
N LEU A 446 9.40 2.11 11.65
CA LEU A 446 10.45 2.55 10.74
C LEU A 446 10.53 1.63 9.52
N SER A 447 10.88 2.20 8.37
CA SER A 447 11.21 1.44 7.17
C SER A 447 12.25 2.17 6.35
N PHE A 448 13.22 1.43 5.83
CA PHE A 448 14.15 1.92 4.82
C PHE A 448 14.10 0.99 3.61
N GLU A 449 13.45 1.43 2.54
CA GLU A 449 13.24 0.61 1.35
C GLU A 449 13.61 1.38 0.10
N ASP A 450 14.44 0.78 -0.76
CA ASP A 450 14.90 1.36 -2.04
C ASP A 450 15.46 2.79 -1.88
N GLY A 451 16.20 3.05 -0.79
CA GLY A 451 16.79 4.35 -0.46
C GLY A 451 15.82 5.38 0.14
N VAL A 452 14.59 4.98 0.44
CA VAL A 452 13.56 5.86 1.01
C VAL A 452 13.31 5.48 2.47
N ALA A 453 13.62 6.42 3.37
CA ALA A 453 13.28 6.34 4.78
C ALA A 453 11.81 6.69 5.01
N ARG A 454 11.16 5.99 5.94
CA ARG A 454 9.91 6.44 6.57
C ARG A 454 9.92 6.14 8.04
N ILE A 455 9.31 7.05 8.78
CA ILE A 455 9.10 6.95 10.20
C ILE A 455 7.70 7.46 10.56
N GLY A 456 7.15 6.97 11.66
CA GLY A 456 5.88 7.45 12.19
C GLY A 456 5.20 6.39 13.02
N GLY A 457 3.89 6.24 12.85
CA GLY A 457 3.10 5.33 13.67
C GLY A 457 2.45 6.09 14.81
N PHE A 458 3.27 6.54 15.77
CA PHE A 458 2.83 7.17 17.02
C PHE A 458 1.66 6.42 17.67
N VAL A 459 1.58 5.09 17.45
CA VAL A 459 0.47 4.29 17.95
C VAL A 459 0.76 4.00 19.42
N PRO A 460 -0.20 4.20 20.33
CA PRO A 460 0.00 3.83 21.73
C PRO A 460 0.37 2.34 21.84
N PHE A 461 1.36 2.01 22.67
CA PHE A 461 1.88 0.66 22.81
C PHE A 461 0.80 -0.42 22.96
N ASP A 462 -0.22 -0.18 23.78
CA ASP A 462 -1.32 -1.14 23.98
C ASP A 462 -2.12 -1.45 22.70
N VAL A 463 -2.35 -0.44 21.87
CA VAL A 463 -3.06 -0.58 20.59
C VAL A 463 -2.18 -1.28 19.58
N TRP A 464 -0.91 -0.85 19.46
CA TRP A 464 0.06 -1.44 18.56
C TRP A 464 0.26 -2.93 18.85
N ALA A 465 0.56 -3.29 20.11
CA ALA A 465 0.75 -4.68 20.51
C ALA A 465 -0.52 -5.51 20.29
N ALA A 466 -1.72 -4.94 20.47
CA ALA A 466 -2.96 -5.65 20.17
C ALA A 466 -3.19 -5.91 18.67
N GLN A 467 -2.66 -5.05 17.78
CA GLN A 467 -2.65 -5.30 16.34
C GLN A 467 -1.67 -6.43 15.99
N GLU A 468 -0.44 -6.38 16.53
CA GLU A 468 0.59 -7.39 16.26
C GLU A 468 0.25 -8.78 16.82
N LEU A 469 -0.40 -8.84 17.99
CA LEU A 469 -0.87 -10.08 18.60
C LEU A 469 -2.22 -10.56 18.05
N GLY A 470 -2.79 -9.85 17.07
CA GLY A 470 -3.98 -10.27 16.33
C GLY A 470 -5.31 -10.10 17.07
N ALA A 471 -5.40 -9.27 18.11
CA ALA A 471 -6.67 -8.92 18.76
C ALA A 471 -7.37 -7.71 18.12
N LEU A 472 -6.63 -6.92 17.35
CA LEU A 472 -7.13 -5.85 16.51
C LEU A 472 -6.67 -6.04 15.06
N PRO A 473 -7.43 -5.56 14.06
CA PRO A 473 -6.96 -5.55 12.68
C PRO A 473 -5.67 -4.75 12.55
N ARG A 474 -4.67 -5.35 11.92
CA ARG A 474 -3.43 -4.66 11.53
C ARG A 474 -3.73 -3.74 10.35
N GLY A 475 -3.30 -2.48 10.45
CA GLY A 475 -3.44 -1.47 9.40
C GLY A 475 -2.07 -1.02 8.89
N THR A 476 -2.03 -0.02 8.00
CA THR A 476 -0.79 0.62 7.53
C THR A 476 -0.02 1.35 8.65
N PHE A 477 1.16 1.94 8.37
CA PHE A 477 1.87 2.86 9.27
C PHE A 477 0.90 3.84 9.97
N GLY A 478 0.84 3.81 11.30
CA GLY A 478 -0.03 4.68 12.12
C GLY A 478 -1.53 4.41 12.00
N SER A 479 -1.95 3.43 11.20
CA SER A 479 -3.35 3.07 11.05
C SER A 479 -3.82 2.24 12.23
N VAL A 480 -4.91 2.72 12.83
CA VAL A 480 -5.59 2.08 13.93
C VAL A 480 -7.08 1.98 13.60
N PRO A 481 -7.82 1.03 14.19
CA PRO A 481 -9.27 0.96 13.99
C PRO A 481 -9.96 2.28 14.39
N ASP A 482 -11.09 2.61 13.79
CA ASP A 482 -11.80 3.89 13.96
C ASP A 482 -11.98 4.32 15.43
N ALA A 483 -12.19 3.35 16.33
CA ALA A 483 -12.35 3.58 17.76
C ALA A 483 -11.11 4.18 18.44
N TYR A 484 -9.95 4.15 17.77
CA TYR A 484 -8.64 4.62 18.22
C TYR A 484 -8.07 5.74 17.34
N ALA A 485 -8.78 6.17 16.28
CA ALA A 485 -8.23 7.01 15.21
C ALA A 485 -7.64 8.37 15.66
N ALA A 486 -8.06 8.89 16.81
CA ALA A 486 -7.54 10.15 17.35
C ALA A 486 -6.19 10.02 18.06
N LEU A 487 -5.81 8.80 18.48
CA LEU A 487 -4.66 8.60 19.36
C LEU A 487 -3.30 8.83 18.66
N PRO A 488 -3.06 8.32 17.44
CA PRO A 488 -1.80 8.57 16.75
C PRO A 488 -1.51 10.04 16.50
N GLN A 489 -2.54 10.80 16.11
CA GLN A 489 -2.41 12.25 15.89
C GLN A 489 -2.04 12.99 17.17
N ALA A 490 -2.72 12.69 18.28
CA ALA A 490 -2.44 13.32 19.57
C ALA A 490 -1.00 13.03 20.05
N LEU A 491 -0.53 11.79 19.88
CA LEU A 491 0.84 11.41 20.24
C LEU A 491 1.89 12.03 19.32
N ALA A 492 1.61 12.17 18.02
CA ALA A 492 2.50 12.86 17.09
C ALA A 492 2.62 14.36 17.43
N GLU A 493 1.55 14.99 17.89
CA GLU A 493 1.55 16.40 18.32
C GLU A 493 2.28 16.60 19.66
N SER A 494 2.19 15.64 20.58
CA SER A 494 2.86 15.75 21.89
C SER A 494 4.35 15.40 21.86
N ASN A 495 4.81 14.68 20.83
CA ASN A 495 6.18 14.15 20.75
C ASN A 495 6.99 14.71 19.59
N GLY A 496 6.35 15.27 18.57
CA GLY A 496 7.01 15.83 17.39
C GLY A 496 6.25 17.04 16.86
N ASP A 497 6.06 17.10 15.55
CA ASP A 497 5.40 18.23 14.86
C ASP A 497 3.99 17.91 14.36
N GLY A 498 3.40 16.81 14.84
CA GLY A 498 2.07 16.37 14.45
C GLY A 498 2.01 15.53 13.16
N ARG A 499 3.13 15.27 12.47
CA ARG A 499 3.15 14.31 11.36
C ARG A 499 3.09 12.88 11.90
N VAL A 500 1.97 12.20 11.69
CA VAL A 500 1.78 10.79 12.13
C VAL A 500 2.65 9.81 11.35
N VAL A 501 2.91 10.09 10.07
CA VAL A 501 3.79 9.31 9.19
C VAL A 501 4.42 10.26 8.20
N PHE A 502 5.73 10.15 8.00
CA PHE A 502 6.44 10.99 7.06
C PHE A 502 7.72 10.34 6.54
N THR A 503 8.17 10.84 5.39
CA THR A 503 9.51 10.61 4.84
C THR A 503 10.42 11.73 5.37
N PRO A 504 11.42 11.44 6.23
CA PRO A 504 12.34 12.45 6.72
C PRO A 504 13.16 13.08 5.60
N VAL A 505 13.55 14.34 5.77
CA VAL A 505 14.57 14.97 4.94
C VAL A 505 15.93 14.36 5.29
N ALA A 506 16.59 13.82 4.26
CA ALA A 506 17.93 13.26 4.41
C ALA A 506 18.95 14.37 4.74
N GLY A 507 19.88 14.05 5.65
CA GLY A 507 21.00 14.91 5.98
C GLY A 507 22.05 14.91 4.87
N GLU A 508 22.97 15.87 4.92
CA GLU A 508 24.15 15.83 4.06
C GLU A 508 24.96 14.57 4.43
N THR A 509 25.04 13.60 3.51
CA THR A 509 26.07 12.57 3.62
C THR A 509 27.40 13.30 3.69
N ALA A 510 28.22 13.03 4.69
CA ALA A 510 29.65 13.26 4.58
C ALA A 510 30.14 12.36 3.44
N THR A 511 29.96 12.80 2.20
CA THR A 511 30.56 12.19 1.03
C THR A 511 32.04 12.20 1.33
N GLY A 512 32.63 11.01 1.49
CA GLY A 512 34.06 10.86 1.66
C GLY A 512 34.76 11.80 0.70
N GLY A 513 35.57 12.71 1.26
CA GLY A 513 36.59 13.36 0.47
C GLY A 513 37.32 12.22 -0.22
N GLY A 514 37.18 12.16 -1.55
CA GLY A 514 38.19 11.50 -2.34
C GLY A 514 39.46 12.23 -1.95
N ASP A 515 40.35 11.53 -1.26
CA ASP A 515 41.75 11.91 -1.21
C ASP A 515 42.17 11.98 -2.68
N ASP A 516 42.22 13.21 -3.19
CA ASP A 516 43.08 13.59 -4.29
C ASP A 516 44.50 13.27 -3.81
N ASP A 517 44.93 12.02 -4.01
CA ASP A 517 46.34 11.68 -4.04
C ASP A 517 46.93 12.41 -5.25
N GLU A 518 47.40 13.62 -4.99
CA GLU A 518 48.31 14.37 -5.85
C GLU A 518 49.55 13.49 -6.11
N ASP A 519 49.59 12.90 -7.31
CA ASP A 519 50.81 12.42 -7.96
C ASP A 519 51.81 13.59 -8.08
N ASP A 520 52.71 13.72 -7.10
CA ASP A 520 53.87 14.60 -7.15
C ASP A 520 55.14 13.85 -6.69
N GLU A 521 55.45 12.72 -7.33
CA GLU A 521 56.81 12.16 -7.36
C GLU A 521 57.57 12.75 -8.56
N ALA A 522 58.25 13.87 -8.28
CA ALA A 522 59.23 14.47 -9.15
C ALA A 522 60.46 13.56 -9.33
N GLU A 523 60.86 13.35 -10.58
CA GLU A 523 62.16 12.81 -10.98
C GLU A 523 63.32 13.54 -10.25
N LYS A 524 64.17 12.76 -9.55
CA LYS A 524 65.63 12.86 -9.64
C LYS A 524 66.38 11.67 -9.04
#